data_AF-A0A4Y2AGI5-F1
#
_entry.id   AF-A0A4Y2AGI5-F1
#
_cell.length_a   1.000
_cell.length_b   1.000
_cell.length_c   1.000
_cell.angle_alpha   90.00
_cell.angle_beta   90.00
_cell.angle_gamma   90.00
#
_symmetry.space_group_name_H-M   'P 1'
#
loop_
_entity.id
_entity.type
_entity.pdbx_description
1 polymer ?
#
loop_
_entity_poly.entity_id
_entity_poly.type
_entity_poly.pdbx_seq_one_letter_code
_entity_poly.pdbx_strand_id
1 'polypeptide(L)'
;MSSLLAIKSLKTSNKTAKTVQTLLSQFPNITINWIKAHDSHLGNEKANKLAKRATIEGTAFNLHRPVSLLKKTLAQLSLESWQREWEEGTTSRYTSDVLPMVALISRQWSTNEILFATGHGPFPSYFKRLDWHNRACGDVGIPFHYATACPLTLSFHFKTPSAIHKLAWLRNLASNPHARRRLKILFYFIQTYEQLLRY
;
A
#
# COMPACT_ATOMS: atom_id res chain seq x y z
N MET A 1 23.77 -8.26 14.30
CA MET A 1 23.71 -9.72 14.05
C MET A 1 23.76 -10.11 12.57
N SER A 2 23.31 -9.25 11.63
CA SER A 2 23.21 -9.56 10.18
C SER A 2 24.56 -9.88 9.47
N SER A 3 25.62 -9.10 9.71
CA SER A 3 26.86 -9.20 8.89
C SER A 3 27.70 -10.45 9.15
N LEU A 4 27.80 -10.91 10.40
CA LEU A 4 28.54 -12.14 10.76
C LEU A 4 27.85 -13.39 10.19
N LEU A 5 26.52 -13.40 10.18
CA LEU A 5 25.74 -14.44 9.53
C LEU A 5 25.94 -14.44 8.01
N ALA A 6 26.02 -13.26 7.40
CA ALA A 6 26.30 -13.13 5.96
C ALA A 6 27.68 -13.66 5.56
N ILE A 7 28.70 -13.51 6.41
CA ILE A 7 30.06 -14.05 6.18
C ILE A 7 30.10 -15.56 6.45
N LYS A 8 29.34 -16.09 7.40
CA LYS A 8 29.26 -17.54 7.63
C LYS A 8 28.42 -18.29 6.58
N SER A 9 27.58 -17.58 5.82
CA SER A 9 26.71 -18.18 4.83
C SER A 9 27.48 -18.64 3.58
N LEU A 10 27.45 -19.95 3.32
CA LEU A 10 28.01 -20.56 2.10
C LEU A 10 27.26 -20.16 0.82
N LYS A 11 26.04 -19.62 0.95
CA LYS A 11 25.19 -19.21 -0.18
C LYS A 11 25.18 -17.69 -0.41
N THR A 12 26.09 -16.95 0.23
CA THR A 12 26.09 -15.48 0.12
C THR A 12 26.38 -15.03 -1.31
N SER A 13 25.53 -14.16 -1.87
CA SER A 13 25.76 -13.50 -3.17
C SER A 13 26.52 -12.18 -3.04
N ASN A 14 26.73 -11.69 -1.80
CA ASN A 14 27.37 -10.41 -1.54
C ASN A 14 28.88 -10.48 -1.85
N LYS A 15 29.35 -9.62 -2.76
CA LYS A 15 30.76 -9.58 -3.19
C LYS A 15 31.72 -9.34 -2.03
N THR A 16 31.44 -8.40 -1.14
CA THR A 16 32.27 -8.09 0.03
C THR A 16 32.36 -9.28 0.99
N ALA A 17 31.23 -9.96 1.26
CA ALA A 17 31.22 -11.15 2.11
C ALA A 17 32.09 -12.28 1.53
N LYS A 18 32.02 -12.50 0.20
CA LYS A 18 32.88 -13.45 -0.50
C LYS A 18 34.36 -13.09 -0.38
N THR A 19 34.71 -11.81 -0.58
CA THR A 19 36.09 -11.34 -0.41
C THR A 19 36.62 -11.63 0.99
N VAL A 20 35.81 -11.36 2.03
CA VAL A 20 36.18 -11.66 3.42
C VAL A 20 36.36 -13.16 3.65
N GLN A 21 35.46 -14.01 3.12
CA GLN A 21 35.58 -15.47 3.21
C GLN A 21 36.88 -15.98 2.58
N THR A 22 37.24 -15.47 1.40
CA THR A 22 38.50 -15.81 0.71
C THR A 22 39.72 -15.43 1.55
N LEU A 23 39.74 -14.22 2.11
CA LEU A 23 40.84 -13.75 2.96
C LEU A 23 40.98 -14.61 4.23
N LEU A 24 39.88 -14.94 4.89
CA LEU A 24 39.92 -15.80 6.09
C LEU A 24 40.43 -17.21 5.77
N SER A 25 40.15 -17.73 4.57
CA SER A 25 40.66 -19.04 4.13
C SER A 25 42.18 -19.03 3.92
N GLN A 26 42.76 -17.87 3.60
CA GLN A 26 44.21 -17.69 3.44
C GLN A 26 44.94 -17.47 4.77
N PHE A 27 44.24 -17.00 5.81
CA PHE A 27 44.80 -16.66 7.12
C PHE A 27 44.05 -17.38 8.25
N PRO A 28 44.33 -18.68 8.49
CA PRO A 28 43.55 -19.50 9.43
C PRO A 28 43.66 -19.05 10.90
N ASN A 29 44.65 -18.24 11.24
CA ASN A 29 44.85 -17.72 12.59
C ASN A 29 43.97 -16.51 12.94
N ILE A 30 43.16 -16.02 11.99
CA ILE A 30 42.28 -14.86 12.21
C ILE A 30 40.89 -15.33 12.60
N THR A 31 40.44 -14.94 13.79
CA THR A 31 39.08 -15.19 14.27
C THR A 31 38.23 -13.92 14.27
N ILE A 32 36.97 -14.03 13.85
CA ILE A 32 36.01 -12.91 13.89
C ILE A 32 35.01 -13.11 15.02
N ASN A 33 34.98 -12.16 15.95
CA ASN A 33 34.04 -12.12 17.06
C ASN A 33 33.16 -10.87 17.00
N TRP A 34 31.94 -10.98 17.53
CA TRP A 34 31.08 -9.83 17.72
C TRP A 34 31.35 -9.22 19.09
N ILE A 35 31.51 -7.90 19.13
CA ILE A 35 31.59 -7.12 20.36
C ILE A 35 30.52 -6.04 20.35
N LYS A 36 29.99 -5.72 21.53
CA LYS A 36 28.96 -4.70 21.70
C LYS A 36 29.55 -3.31 21.43
N ALA A 37 28.76 -2.44 20.80
CA ALA A 37 29.13 -1.04 20.62
C ALA A 37 28.98 -0.27 21.94
N HIS A 38 29.84 0.74 22.14
CA HIS A 38 29.78 1.67 23.29
C HIS A 38 29.92 1.02 24.68
N ASP A 39 30.68 -0.08 24.74
CA ASP A 39 30.92 -0.84 25.98
C ASP A 39 32.37 -0.64 26.49
N SER A 40 32.92 0.56 26.27
CA SER A 40 34.27 0.98 26.74
C SER A 40 35.47 0.13 26.27
N HIS A 41 35.31 -0.73 25.26
CA HIS A 41 36.43 -1.46 24.67
C HIS A 41 37.33 -0.52 23.86
N LEU A 42 38.54 -0.22 24.38
CA LEU A 42 39.46 0.78 23.85
C LEU A 42 39.71 0.68 22.33
N GLY A 43 39.97 -0.54 21.83
CA GLY A 43 40.21 -0.76 20.41
C GLY A 43 38.98 -0.48 19.52
N ASN A 44 37.79 -0.80 20.02
CA ASN A 44 36.53 -0.58 19.28
C ASN A 44 36.20 0.91 19.22
N GLU A 45 36.39 1.61 20.34
CA GLU A 45 36.20 3.05 20.39
C GLU A 45 37.20 3.79 19.49
N LYS A 46 38.47 3.38 19.49
CA LYS A 46 39.49 3.94 18.59
C LYS A 46 39.12 3.70 17.13
N ALA A 47 38.70 2.48 16.76
CA ALA A 47 38.23 2.17 15.41
C ALA A 47 37.01 3.03 15.01
N ASN A 48 36.04 3.22 15.91
CA ASN A 48 34.87 4.07 15.66
C ASN A 48 35.25 5.55 15.48
N LYS A 49 36.18 6.07 16.31
CA LYS A 49 36.71 7.43 16.16
C LYS A 49 37.41 7.61 14.81
N LEU A 50 38.21 6.63 14.38
CA LEU A 50 38.87 6.65 13.08
C LEU A 50 37.87 6.58 11.92
N ALA A 51 36.87 5.70 12.00
CA ALA A 51 35.81 5.62 10.99
C ALA A 51 35.03 6.93 10.86
N LYS A 52 34.67 7.56 12.00
CA LYS A 52 34.03 8.89 12.00
C LYS A 52 34.93 9.95 11.36
N ARG A 53 36.21 9.98 11.69
CA ARG A 53 37.18 10.90 11.07
C ARG A 53 37.25 10.70 9.56
N ALA A 54 37.27 9.45 9.09
CA ALA A 54 37.26 9.14 7.66
C ALA A 54 35.99 9.61 6.93
N THR A 55 34.85 9.78 7.61
CA THR A 55 33.66 10.39 7.00
C THR A 55 33.79 11.90 6.78
N ILE A 56 34.71 12.56 7.50
CA ILE A 56 34.99 14.00 7.40
C ILE A 56 36.17 14.26 6.44
N GLU A 57 37.22 13.45 6.55
CA GLU A 57 38.48 13.61 5.79
C GLU A 57 38.52 12.82 4.48
N GLY A 58 37.63 11.86 4.29
CA GLY A 58 37.58 11.02 3.09
C GLY A 58 37.18 11.81 1.83
N THR A 59 37.44 11.22 0.66
CA THR A 59 37.03 11.80 -0.63
C THR A 59 35.50 11.80 -0.69
N ALA A 60 34.89 12.97 -0.50
CA ALA A 60 33.45 13.10 -0.60
C ALA A 60 33.00 12.70 -2.01
N PHE A 61 32.16 11.67 -2.11
CA PHE A 61 31.41 11.42 -3.32
C PHE A 61 30.34 12.51 -3.41
N ASN A 62 30.71 13.64 -4.03
CA ASN A 62 29.86 14.80 -4.18
C ASN A 62 28.74 14.49 -5.16
N LEU A 63 27.68 13.86 -4.66
CA LEU A 63 26.38 13.95 -5.31
C LEU A 63 25.92 15.39 -5.19
N HIS A 64 25.94 16.11 -6.33
CA HIS A 64 25.52 17.51 -6.42
C HIS A 64 24.08 17.74 -5.90
N ARG A 65 23.28 16.66 -5.81
CA ARG A 65 21.96 16.63 -5.17
C ARG A 65 21.84 15.41 -4.26
N PRO A 66 21.22 15.54 -3.08
CA PRO A 66 20.90 14.39 -2.23
C PRO A 66 20.08 13.34 -2.97
N VAL A 67 20.36 12.05 -2.75
CA VAL A 67 19.57 10.94 -3.32
C VAL A 67 18.09 11.05 -2.94
N SER A 68 17.78 11.60 -1.75
CA SER A 68 16.42 11.88 -1.31
C SER A 68 15.67 12.84 -2.24
N LEU A 69 16.35 13.89 -2.72
CA LEU A 69 15.80 14.84 -3.68
C LEU A 69 15.49 14.14 -5.01
N LEU A 70 16.44 13.35 -5.52
CA LEU A 70 16.24 12.58 -6.75
C LEU A 70 15.06 11.61 -6.65
N LYS A 71 14.96 10.87 -5.54
CA LYS A 71 13.82 9.98 -5.26
C LYS A 71 12.50 10.73 -5.23
N LYS A 72 12.46 11.90 -4.57
CA LYS A 72 11.26 12.74 -4.52
C LYS A 72 10.86 13.24 -5.91
N THR A 73 11.82 13.70 -6.70
CA THR A 73 11.58 14.17 -8.08
C THR A 73 11.05 13.04 -8.96
N LEU A 74 11.66 11.85 -8.90
CA LEU A 74 11.20 10.70 -9.67
C LEU A 74 9.77 10.30 -9.28
N ALA A 75 9.46 10.22 -7.98
CA ALA A 75 8.12 9.90 -7.52
C ALA A 75 7.07 10.93 -8.00
N GLN A 76 7.43 12.22 -8.01
CA GLN A 76 6.58 13.29 -8.51
C GLN A 76 6.31 13.14 -10.01
N LEU A 77 7.35 12.94 -10.82
CA LEU A 77 7.22 12.74 -12.27
C LEU A 77 6.40 11.50 -12.61
N SER A 78 6.60 10.40 -11.87
CA SER A 78 5.79 9.18 -12.06
C SER A 78 4.31 9.39 -11.73
N LEU A 79 4.02 10.15 -10.66
CA LEU A 79 2.64 10.51 -10.31
C LEU A 79 1.98 11.38 -11.38
N GLU A 80 2.69 12.37 -11.92
CA GLU A 80 2.19 13.24 -12.99
C GLU A 80 1.94 12.47 -14.29
N SER A 81 2.82 11.54 -14.64
CA SER A 81 2.62 10.64 -15.79
C SER A 81 1.38 9.77 -15.58
N TRP A 82 1.24 9.16 -14.40
CA TRP A 82 0.10 8.30 -14.10
C TRP A 82 -1.22 9.08 -14.04
N GLN A 83 -1.23 10.29 -13.48
CA GLN A 83 -2.41 11.17 -13.49
C GLN A 83 -2.85 11.49 -14.92
N ARG A 84 -1.91 11.77 -15.82
CA ARG A 84 -2.23 12.05 -17.23
C ARG A 84 -2.86 10.85 -17.91
N GLU A 85 -2.27 9.67 -17.75
CA GLU A 85 -2.84 8.42 -18.27
C GLU A 85 -4.23 8.14 -17.68
N TRP A 86 -4.44 8.49 -16.41
CA TRP A 86 -5.72 8.34 -15.72
C TRP A 86 -6.81 9.27 -16.28
N GLU A 87 -6.46 10.50 -16.64
CA GLU A 87 -7.38 11.49 -17.21
C GLU A 87 -7.70 11.24 -18.69
N GLU A 88 -6.69 10.87 -19.47
CA GLU A 88 -6.78 10.64 -20.92
C GLU A 88 -7.28 9.23 -21.25
N GLY A 89 -7.17 8.29 -20.33
CA GLY A 89 -7.60 6.90 -20.50
C GLY A 89 -9.09 6.79 -20.85
N THR A 90 -9.42 5.90 -21.79
CA THR A 90 -10.81 5.62 -22.21
C THR A 90 -11.46 4.49 -21.43
N THR A 91 -10.67 3.69 -20.71
CA THR A 91 -11.16 2.58 -19.89
C THR A 91 -11.50 3.05 -18.48
N SER A 92 -12.44 2.38 -17.82
CA SER A 92 -12.77 2.64 -16.41
C SER A 92 -13.19 4.08 -16.08
N ARG A 93 -13.78 4.82 -17.04
CA ARG A 93 -14.22 6.22 -16.88
C ARG A 93 -15.09 6.48 -15.66
N TYR A 94 -15.96 5.54 -15.32
CA TYR A 94 -16.75 5.64 -14.10
C TYR A 94 -15.88 5.72 -12.83
N THR A 95 -14.78 4.96 -12.78
CA THR A 95 -13.84 4.99 -11.67
C THR A 95 -13.05 6.28 -11.65
N SER A 96 -12.63 6.81 -12.81
CA SER A 96 -11.95 8.11 -12.88
C SER A 96 -12.88 9.26 -12.47
N ASP A 97 -14.16 9.19 -12.81
CA ASP A 97 -15.14 10.21 -12.41
C ASP A 97 -15.36 10.20 -10.89
N VAL A 98 -15.31 9.03 -10.24
CA VAL A 98 -15.44 8.94 -8.77
C VAL A 98 -14.13 9.26 -8.05
N LEU A 99 -13.00 8.78 -8.57
CA LEU A 99 -11.65 8.95 -8.04
C LEU A 99 -10.78 9.70 -9.06
N PRO A 100 -10.95 11.03 -9.21
CA PRO A 100 -10.28 11.78 -10.27
C PRO A 100 -8.77 11.90 -10.06
N MET A 101 -8.30 11.82 -8.81
CA MET A 101 -6.90 12.05 -8.46
C MET A 101 -6.21 10.72 -8.12
N VAL A 102 -5.13 10.46 -8.82
CA VAL A 102 -4.14 9.44 -8.51
C VAL A 102 -3.33 9.91 -7.30
N ALA A 103 -3.37 9.14 -6.21
CA ALA A 103 -2.59 9.42 -5.02
C ALA A 103 -1.97 8.14 -4.45
N LEU A 104 -0.66 8.17 -4.18
CA LEU A 104 0.07 7.10 -3.49
C LEU A 104 -0.47 6.84 -2.07
N ILE A 105 -1.11 7.84 -1.47
CA ILE A 105 -1.78 7.73 -0.18
C ILE A 105 -3.21 8.24 -0.39
N SER A 106 -4.15 7.34 -0.64
CA SER A 106 -5.58 7.67 -0.62
C SER A 106 -5.99 8.00 0.83
N ARG A 107 -5.68 9.21 1.31
CA ARG A 107 -6.19 9.72 2.59
C ARG A 107 -7.66 10.12 2.49
N GLN A 108 -8.13 10.44 1.29
CA GLN A 108 -9.49 10.89 1.07
C GLN A 108 -10.47 9.73 1.18
N TRP A 109 -10.19 8.61 0.50
CA TRP A 109 -11.08 7.45 0.44
C TRP A 109 -10.51 6.26 1.21
N SER A 110 -11.33 5.64 2.04
CA SER A 110 -10.99 4.37 2.70
C SER A 110 -11.18 3.19 1.74
N THR A 111 -10.55 2.05 2.03
CA THR A 111 -10.68 0.84 1.21
C THR A 111 -12.14 0.45 0.97
N ASN A 112 -12.99 0.51 2.00
CA ASN A 112 -14.42 0.17 1.86
C ASN A 112 -15.16 1.15 0.95
N GLU A 113 -14.80 2.44 0.97
CA GLU A 113 -15.40 3.45 0.09
C GLU A 113 -14.98 3.22 -1.37
N ILE A 114 -13.71 2.87 -1.62
CA ILE A 114 -13.21 2.53 -2.96
C ILE A 114 -13.90 1.28 -3.50
N LEU A 115 -13.98 0.22 -2.69
CA LEU A 115 -14.65 -1.03 -3.06
C LEU A 115 -16.14 -0.79 -3.37
N PHE A 116 -16.83 -0.03 -2.51
CA PHE A 116 -18.23 0.35 -2.75
C PHE A 116 -18.41 1.15 -4.04
N ALA A 117 -17.60 2.18 -4.27
CA ALA A 117 -17.67 3.02 -5.45
C ALA A 117 -17.40 2.26 -6.75
N THR A 118 -16.44 1.34 -6.74
CA THR A 118 -16.04 0.56 -7.92
C THR A 118 -16.88 -0.69 -8.16
N GLY A 119 -17.79 -1.02 -7.23
CA GLY A 119 -18.55 -2.26 -7.32
C GLY A 119 -17.72 -3.52 -7.06
N HIS A 120 -16.64 -3.40 -6.29
CA HIS A 120 -15.73 -4.48 -5.93
C HIS A 120 -15.94 -4.93 -4.47
N GLY A 121 -15.42 -6.11 -4.13
CA GLY A 121 -15.52 -6.67 -2.78
C GLY A 121 -16.65 -7.70 -2.68
N PRO A 122 -17.38 -7.76 -1.55
CA PRO A 122 -18.34 -8.84 -1.26
C PRO A 122 -19.67 -8.74 -2.03
N PHE A 123 -19.71 -7.98 -3.13
CA PHE A 123 -20.94 -7.73 -3.89
C PHE A 123 -21.14 -8.81 -4.96
N PRO A 124 -22.31 -9.48 -5.02
CA PRO A 124 -22.58 -10.49 -6.05
C PRO A 124 -22.32 -10.01 -7.48
N SER A 125 -22.58 -8.73 -7.78
CA SER A 125 -22.35 -8.14 -9.09
C SER A 125 -20.90 -8.22 -9.56
N TYR A 126 -19.93 -8.23 -8.62
CA TYR A 126 -18.51 -8.36 -8.94
C TYR A 126 -18.16 -9.78 -9.42
N PHE A 127 -18.78 -10.79 -8.80
CA PHE A 127 -18.54 -12.20 -9.06
C PHE A 127 -19.36 -12.76 -10.24
N LYS A 128 -20.10 -11.91 -10.97
CA LYS A 128 -20.99 -12.30 -12.08
C LYS A 128 -20.32 -13.14 -13.18
N ARG A 129 -18.98 -13.18 -13.27
CA ARG A 129 -18.22 -14.07 -14.18
C ARG A 129 -18.22 -15.55 -13.75
N LEU A 130 -18.63 -15.85 -12.51
CA LEU A 130 -18.63 -17.20 -11.93
C LEU A 130 -20.02 -17.86 -11.92
N ASP A 131 -20.98 -17.31 -12.68
CA ASP A 131 -22.34 -17.83 -12.85
C ASP A 131 -23.13 -18.06 -11.54
N TRP A 132 -22.77 -17.33 -10.49
CA TRP A 132 -23.42 -17.48 -9.19
C TRP A 132 -24.80 -16.82 -9.18
N HIS A 133 -25.85 -17.63 -9.33
CA HIS A 133 -27.26 -17.21 -9.36
C HIS A 133 -27.81 -16.84 -7.97
N ASN A 134 -27.10 -16.04 -7.18
CA ASN A 134 -27.53 -15.71 -5.84
C ASN A 134 -28.23 -14.36 -5.76
N ARG A 135 -29.54 -14.43 -5.54
CA ARG A 135 -30.47 -13.30 -5.45
C ARG A 135 -31.25 -13.35 -4.13
N ALA A 136 -30.56 -13.41 -2.99
CA ALA A 136 -31.19 -13.37 -1.66
C ALA A 136 -32.21 -12.21 -1.53
N CYS A 137 -31.92 -11.08 -2.18
CA CYS A 137 -32.80 -9.90 -2.26
C CYS A 137 -33.48 -9.69 -3.63
N GLY A 138 -33.37 -10.63 -4.56
CA GLY A 138 -34.02 -10.57 -5.88
C GLY A 138 -33.29 -9.76 -6.97
N ASP A 139 -32.21 -9.04 -6.64
CA ASP A 139 -31.51 -8.12 -7.56
C ASP A 139 -30.05 -8.55 -7.83
N VAL A 140 -29.36 -7.88 -8.75
CA VAL A 140 -27.98 -8.15 -9.22
C VAL A 140 -26.92 -8.02 -8.11
N GLY A 141 -27.29 -7.46 -6.95
CA GLY A 141 -26.38 -7.29 -5.82
C GLY A 141 -25.29 -6.24 -6.07
N ILE A 142 -25.60 -5.17 -6.79
CA ILE A 142 -24.70 -4.01 -6.90
C ILE A 142 -24.67 -3.22 -5.58
N PRO A 143 -23.53 -2.61 -5.20
CA PRO A 143 -23.43 -1.84 -3.95
C PRO A 143 -24.51 -0.78 -3.78
N PHE A 144 -24.86 -0.10 -4.88
CA PHE A 144 -25.89 0.92 -4.89
C PHE A 144 -27.26 0.38 -4.44
N HIS A 145 -27.63 -0.84 -4.82
CA HIS A 145 -28.87 -1.50 -4.41
C HIS A 145 -28.89 -1.71 -2.89
N TYR A 146 -27.81 -2.25 -2.31
CA TYR A 146 -27.70 -2.43 -0.86
C TYR A 146 -27.75 -1.12 -0.07
N ALA A 147 -27.28 -0.02 -0.67
CA ALA A 147 -27.30 1.29 -0.01
C ALA A 147 -28.64 2.02 -0.10
N THR A 148 -29.56 1.63 -0.99
CA THR A 148 -30.73 2.49 -1.31
C THR A 148 -32.06 1.77 -1.51
N ALA A 149 -32.07 0.45 -1.75
CA ALA A 149 -33.28 -0.26 -2.16
C ALA A 149 -33.41 -1.69 -1.58
N CYS A 150 -32.30 -2.35 -1.21
CA CYS A 150 -32.32 -3.74 -0.80
C CYS A 150 -33.17 -3.99 0.46
N PRO A 151 -34.16 -4.90 0.42
CA PRO A 151 -34.97 -5.24 1.59
C PRO A 151 -34.13 -5.71 2.79
N LEU A 152 -33.04 -6.45 2.53
CA LEU A 152 -32.16 -7.00 3.57
C LEU A 152 -31.32 -5.95 4.31
N THR A 153 -31.27 -4.71 3.82
CA THR A 153 -30.46 -3.63 4.39
C THR A 153 -31.27 -2.37 4.68
N LEU A 154 -32.59 -2.50 4.86
CA LEU A 154 -33.53 -1.38 5.05
C LEU A 154 -33.08 -0.37 6.11
N SER A 155 -32.55 -0.84 7.24
CA SER A 155 -32.02 0.00 8.33
C SER A 155 -30.80 0.85 7.95
N PHE A 156 -30.10 0.49 6.88
CA PHE A 156 -28.87 1.13 6.43
C PHE A 156 -29.08 2.06 5.23
N HIS A 157 -30.31 2.17 4.73
CA HIS A 157 -30.58 2.92 3.50
C HIS A 157 -30.22 4.40 3.62
N PHE A 158 -29.58 4.88 2.57
CA PHE A 158 -29.42 6.29 2.26
C PHE A 158 -30.58 6.72 1.38
N LYS A 159 -30.83 8.05 1.34
CA LYS A 159 -31.78 8.61 0.39
C LYS A 159 -31.31 8.31 -1.04
N THR A 160 -32.18 7.67 -1.81
CA THR A 160 -31.92 7.32 -3.20
C THR A 160 -31.73 8.58 -4.03
N PRO A 161 -30.56 8.79 -4.67
CA PRO A 161 -30.37 9.89 -5.59
C PRO A 161 -31.07 9.58 -6.93
N SER A 162 -31.49 10.63 -7.65
CA SER A 162 -31.86 10.49 -9.06
C SER A 162 -30.63 10.06 -9.90
N ALA A 163 -30.86 9.43 -11.04
CA ALA A 163 -29.79 8.93 -11.93
C ALA A 163 -28.70 9.99 -12.24
N ILE A 164 -29.09 11.22 -12.57
CA ILE A 164 -28.19 12.32 -12.93
C ILE A 164 -27.27 12.74 -11.77
N HIS A 165 -27.72 12.55 -10.52
CA HIS A 165 -27.00 12.97 -9.31
C HIS A 165 -26.20 11.83 -8.66
N LYS A 166 -26.10 10.65 -9.29
CA LYS A 166 -25.44 9.47 -8.69
C LYS A 166 -23.96 9.72 -8.37
N LEU A 167 -23.22 10.37 -9.26
CA LEU A 167 -21.79 10.71 -9.04
C LEU A 167 -21.62 11.73 -7.90
N ALA A 168 -22.43 12.79 -7.90
CA ALA A 168 -22.42 13.79 -6.84
C ALA A 168 -22.76 13.17 -5.47
N TRP A 169 -23.71 12.24 -5.45
CA TRP A 169 -24.07 11.49 -4.25
C TRP A 169 -22.91 10.63 -3.73
N LEU A 170 -22.17 9.92 -4.60
CA LEU A 170 -20.99 9.15 -4.20
C LEU A 170 -19.87 10.03 -3.62
N ARG A 171 -19.61 11.19 -4.26
CA ARG A 171 -18.63 12.16 -3.73
C ARG A 171 -19.06 12.69 -2.35
N ASN A 172 -20.35 12.96 -2.17
CA ASN A 172 -20.88 13.38 -0.88
C ASN A 172 -20.76 12.31 0.22
N LEU A 173 -20.91 11.03 -0.13
CA LEU A 173 -20.68 9.93 0.82
C LEU A 173 -19.24 9.93 1.35
N ALA A 174 -18.25 10.16 0.49
CA ALA A 174 -16.84 10.19 0.87
C ALA A 174 -16.43 11.46 1.62
N SER A 175 -17.10 12.59 1.35
CA SER A 175 -16.83 13.87 2.02
C SER A 175 -17.52 14.03 3.38
N ASN A 176 -18.65 13.35 3.62
CA ASN A 176 -19.44 13.49 4.85
C ASN A 176 -19.07 12.43 5.92
N PRO A 177 -18.52 12.80 7.08
CA PRO A 177 -18.10 11.85 8.12
C PRO A 177 -19.21 10.92 8.63
N HIS A 178 -20.45 11.42 8.75
CA HIS A 178 -21.59 10.60 9.18
C HIS A 178 -21.97 9.58 8.11
N ALA A 179 -21.99 10.00 6.85
CA ALA A 179 -22.25 9.10 5.73
C ALA A 179 -21.19 8.00 5.64
N ARG A 180 -19.89 8.35 5.79
CA ARG A 180 -18.79 7.38 5.84
C ARG A 180 -18.97 6.36 6.97
N ARG A 181 -19.38 6.79 8.16
CA ARG A 181 -19.63 5.88 9.29
C ARG A 181 -20.76 4.91 8.97
N ARG A 182 -21.88 5.39 8.44
CA ARG A 182 -23.00 4.54 8.01
C ARG A 182 -22.59 3.56 6.91
N LEU A 183 -21.82 4.02 5.93
CA LEU A 183 -21.31 3.17 4.85
C LEU A 183 -20.39 2.07 5.38
N LYS A 184 -19.52 2.37 6.35
CA LYS A 184 -18.68 1.36 7.00
C LYS A 184 -19.50 0.30 7.72
N ILE A 185 -20.57 0.70 8.42
CA ILE A 185 -21.47 -0.24 9.12
C ILE A 185 -22.19 -1.13 8.09
N LEU A 186 -22.72 -0.55 7.01
CA LEU A 186 -23.34 -1.31 5.92
C LEU A 186 -22.35 -2.31 5.33
N PHE A 187 -21.11 -1.88 5.05
CA PHE A 187 -20.08 -2.75 4.48
C PHE A 187 -19.74 -3.91 5.42
N TYR A 188 -19.60 -3.63 6.72
CA TYR A 188 -19.37 -4.65 7.74
C TYR A 188 -20.53 -5.66 7.81
N PHE A 189 -21.77 -5.19 7.76
CA PHE A 189 -22.94 -6.06 7.69
C PHE A 189 -22.89 -6.97 6.46
N ILE A 190 -22.62 -6.41 5.27
CA ILE A 190 -22.54 -7.18 4.02
C ILE A 190 -21.43 -8.23 4.08
N GLN A 191 -20.26 -7.90 4.64
CA GLN A 191 -19.16 -8.84 4.80
C GLN A 191 -19.49 -9.96 5.81
N THR A 192 -20.09 -9.60 6.95
CA THR A 192 -20.39 -10.55 8.02
C THR A 192 -21.48 -11.54 7.58
N TYR A 193 -22.48 -11.06 6.86
CA TYR A 193 -23.60 -11.85 6.37
C TYR A 193 -23.46 -12.18 4.88
N GLU A 194 -22.25 -12.16 4.35
CA GLU A 194 -21.98 -12.44 2.93
C GLU A 194 -22.54 -13.80 2.52
N GLN A 195 -22.47 -14.79 3.41
CA GLN A 195 -23.05 -16.11 3.21
C GLN A 195 -24.57 -16.16 3.26
N LEU A 196 -25.28 -15.15 3.79
CA LEU A 196 -26.75 -15.08 3.76
C LEU A 196 -27.27 -14.19 2.62
N LEU A 197 -26.42 -13.31 2.09
CA LEU A 197 -26.70 -12.48 0.91
C LEU A 197 -26.45 -13.24 -0.40
N ARG A 198 -25.67 -14.31 -0.29
CA ARG A 198 -25.62 -15.48 -1.16
C ARG A 198 -26.66 -16.47 -0.59
N TYR A 199 -27.55 -17.15 -1.30
CA TYR A 199 -28.68 -18.01 -0.88
C TYR A 199 -30.02 -17.29 -0.90
#